data_AF-A0A962EFQ1-F1
#
_entry.id   AF-A0A962EFQ1-F1
#
_cell.length_a   1.000
_cell.length_b   1.000
_cell.length_c   1.000
_cell.angle_alpha   90.00
_cell.angle_beta   90.00
_cell.angle_gamma   90.00
#
_symmetry.space_group_name_H-M   'P 1'
#
loop_
_entity.id
_entity.type
_entity.pdbx_description
1 polymer ?
#
loop_
_entity_poly.entity_id
_entity_poly.type
_entity_poly.pdbx_seq_one_letter_code
_entity_poly.pdbx_strand_id
1 'polypeptide(L)'
;MNTMKAGRKRKLLFASLVFAGLALVFYRPAHEQPAPAVERESELPPTGDLPKTPAGETTKAEAETEATAPPLRVAAGVRGYRASPAERADYSARLTTEANLLLWSQALKDRANTGDADAAASLSALYTYCAEVLAYPFVPLKPVANRPPQQDPNAAAKLRCAGMGEPGQLTAFNLSSDAKAWRRTAAHLGHALSVLAESGSARMRGFGPISPTELQARMAAEELLREGDYAALVRSSPIFATLSGWRMQLAWEISFCELSPPCERGQRCYPCDPRGREPRLAILSPREKRMLAGQQLQILQAIQSGNFAELWRKPTDLETEP
;
A
#
# COMPACT_ATOMS: atom_id res chain seq x y z
N MET A 1 -13.70 -24.18 54.31
CA MET A 1 -14.55 -23.35 53.41
C MET A 1 -14.00 -21.94 53.37
N ASN A 2 -13.64 -21.39 52.18
CA ASN A 2 -13.59 -19.95 51.81
C ASN A 2 -12.58 -19.55 50.70
N THR A 3 -12.24 -20.43 49.76
CA THR A 3 -11.42 -20.04 48.58
C THR A 3 -12.23 -19.64 47.33
N MET A 4 -13.56 -19.87 47.30
CA MET A 4 -14.39 -19.53 46.13
C MET A 4 -14.73 -18.04 45.96
N LYS A 5 -14.42 -17.16 46.94
CA LYS A 5 -14.80 -15.73 46.87
C LYS A 5 -13.77 -14.82 46.18
N ALA A 6 -12.52 -15.27 45.98
CA ALA A 6 -11.47 -14.42 45.39
C ALA A 6 -11.52 -14.33 43.86
N GLY A 7 -11.88 -15.43 43.17
CA GLY A 7 -11.92 -15.47 41.71
C GLY A 7 -13.04 -14.65 41.07
N ARG A 8 -14.17 -14.50 41.77
CA ARG A 8 -15.34 -13.76 41.27
C ARG A 8 -15.13 -12.24 41.28
N LYS A 9 -14.37 -11.72 42.25
CA LYS A 9 -14.02 -10.29 42.35
C LYS A 9 -13.04 -9.84 41.25
N ARG A 10 -12.07 -10.68 40.88
CA ARG A 10 -11.14 -10.38 39.77
C ARG A 10 -11.82 -10.36 38.40
N LYS A 11 -12.80 -11.25 38.16
CA LYS A 11 -13.57 -11.27 36.92
C LYS A 11 -14.50 -10.05 36.78
N LEU A 12 -15.06 -9.57 37.89
CA LEU A 12 -15.90 -8.36 37.90
C LEU A 12 -15.10 -7.07 37.66
N LEU A 13 -13.88 -6.96 38.22
CA LEU A 13 -12.99 -5.82 37.97
C LEU A 13 -12.48 -5.76 36.52
N PHE A 14 -12.19 -6.93 35.91
CA PHE A 14 -11.81 -6.97 34.49
C PHE A 14 -12.97 -6.61 33.57
N ALA A 15 -14.19 -7.08 33.88
CA ALA A 15 -15.37 -6.70 33.11
C ALA A 15 -15.67 -5.19 33.20
N SER A 16 -15.53 -4.57 34.38
CA SER A 16 -15.79 -3.12 34.51
C SER A 16 -14.76 -2.25 33.76
N LEU A 17 -13.49 -2.68 33.70
CA LEU A 17 -12.45 -1.98 32.95
C LEU A 17 -12.66 -2.08 31.43
N VAL A 18 -13.11 -3.23 30.93
CA VAL A 18 -13.44 -3.40 29.50
C VAL A 18 -14.67 -2.58 29.11
N PHE A 19 -15.70 -2.51 29.97
CA PHE A 19 -16.88 -1.68 29.72
C PHE A 19 -16.58 -0.17 29.81
N ALA A 20 -15.71 0.28 30.72
CA ALA A 20 -15.29 1.67 30.79
C ALA A 20 -14.43 2.10 29.58
N GLY A 21 -13.58 1.20 29.07
CA GLY A 21 -12.80 1.44 27.86
C GLY A 21 -13.66 1.51 26.59
N LEU A 22 -14.69 0.68 26.48
CA LEU A 22 -15.66 0.74 25.37
C LEU A 22 -16.55 1.98 25.42
N ALA A 23 -16.93 2.46 26.62
CA ALA A 23 -17.71 3.69 26.75
C ALA A 23 -16.94 4.94 26.28
N LEU A 24 -15.62 5.00 26.44
CA LEU A 24 -14.79 6.11 25.96
C LEU A 24 -14.58 6.13 24.44
N VAL A 25 -14.62 4.97 23.77
CA VAL A 25 -14.49 4.87 22.31
C VAL A 25 -15.80 5.19 21.59
N PHE A 26 -16.95 5.09 22.27
CA PHE A 26 -18.28 5.35 21.71
C PHE A 26 -18.98 6.59 22.30
N TYR A 27 -18.33 7.39 23.14
CA TYR A 27 -18.87 8.68 23.58
C TYR A 27 -18.77 9.72 22.47
N ARG A 28 -19.67 9.60 21.49
CA ARG A 28 -20.01 10.66 20.56
C ARG A 28 -21.13 11.47 21.24
N PRO A 29 -20.94 12.76 21.57
CA PRO A 29 -22.04 13.55 22.11
C PRO A 29 -23.11 13.66 21.03
N ALA A 30 -24.26 13.01 21.28
CA ALA A 30 -25.44 13.13 20.46
C ALA A 30 -26.29 14.30 20.99
N HIS A 31 -26.65 15.18 20.06
CA HIS A 31 -27.73 16.17 20.11
C HIS A 31 -27.57 17.41 21.01
N GLU A 32 -27.22 18.53 20.36
CA GLU A 32 -28.03 19.74 20.50
C GLU A 32 -29.15 19.70 19.45
N GLN A 33 -30.39 19.82 19.92
CA GLN A 33 -31.60 19.94 19.11
C GLN A 33 -31.63 21.31 18.41
N PRO A 34 -32.09 21.41 17.14
CA PRO A 34 -32.42 22.70 16.57
C PRO A 34 -33.76 23.19 17.16
N ALA A 35 -33.75 24.43 17.66
CA ALA A 35 -34.95 25.16 18.02
C ALA A 35 -35.77 25.53 16.76
N PRO A 36 -37.10 25.65 16.86
CA PRO A 36 -37.99 25.79 15.71
C PRO A 36 -37.89 27.17 15.05
N ALA A 37 -37.99 27.19 13.73
CA ALA A 37 -38.20 28.40 12.95
C ALA A 37 -39.70 28.59 12.70
N VAL A 38 -40.28 29.71 13.16
CA VAL A 38 -41.58 30.23 12.71
C VAL A 38 -41.57 31.76 12.68
N GLU A 39 -41.62 32.26 11.43
CA GLU A 39 -42.36 33.40 10.86
C GLU A 39 -42.28 34.83 11.46
N ARG A 40 -41.88 35.76 10.59
CA ARG A 40 -42.76 36.81 10.00
C ARG A 40 -42.00 37.46 8.82
N GLU A 41 -42.43 37.32 7.57
CA GLU A 41 -43.56 37.96 6.86
C GLU A 41 -43.00 39.05 5.92
N SER A 42 -43.22 38.88 4.61
CA SER A 42 -43.40 39.87 3.52
C SER A 42 -42.48 41.11 3.47
N GLU A 43 -41.82 41.49 2.37
CA GLU A 43 -42.36 41.75 1.02
C GLU A 43 -41.20 42.09 0.05
N LEU A 44 -41.41 41.91 -1.26
CA LEU A 44 -40.48 42.22 -2.37
C LEU A 44 -40.51 43.73 -2.77
N PRO A 45 -39.65 44.24 -3.69
CA PRO A 45 -38.80 45.44 -3.54
C PRO A 45 -39.27 46.58 -4.50
N PRO A 46 -38.50 47.67 -4.83
CA PRO A 46 -37.36 47.56 -5.78
C PRO A 46 -36.27 48.67 -5.73
N THR A 47 -35.17 48.40 -6.47
CA THR A 47 -34.30 49.32 -7.28
C THR A 47 -33.48 50.45 -6.65
N GLY A 48 -32.20 50.53 -7.07
CA GLY A 48 -31.49 51.80 -7.29
C GLY A 48 -30.02 51.87 -6.84
N ASP A 49 -29.09 51.65 -7.78
CA ASP A 49 -27.71 52.16 -7.95
C ASP A 49 -26.89 52.76 -6.77
N LEU A 50 -25.72 52.10 -6.49
CA LEU A 50 -24.31 52.55 -6.21
C LEU A 50 -23.99 53.86 -5.41
N PRO A 51 -22.78 54.07 -4.79
CA PRO A 51 -21.61 53.20 -4.49
C PRO A 51 -20.92 53.38 -3.09
N LYS A 52 -19.81 52.64 -2.89
CA LYS A 52 -18.61 52.79 -2.00
C LYS A 52 -18.48 51.90 -0.74
N THR A 53 -17.33 51.20 -0.74
CA THR A 53 -16.65 50.29 0.22
C THR A 53 -16.49 50.83 1.65
N PRO A 54 -16.27 50.01 2.71
CA PRO A 54 -15.07 49.15 2.87
C PRO A 54 -15.23 47.79 3.63
N ALA A 55 -14.13 47.01 3.62
CA ALA A 55 -13.72 45.94 4.55
C ALA A 55 -14.65 44.70 4.69
N GLY A 56 -14.16 43.48 4.38
CA GLY A 56 -13.62 42.54 5.38
C GLY A 56 -14.78 41.82 6.09
N GLU A 57 -14.96 40.51 6.14
CA GLU A 57 -14.01 39.40 6.17
C GLU A 57 -14.79 38.10 5.92
N THR A 58 -14.18 37.21 5.14
CA THR A 58 -14.17 35.74 5.27
C THR A 58 -15.48 35.01 5.63
N THR A 59 -16.17 34.55 4.58
CA THR A 59 -17.03 33.38 4.65
C THR A 59 -16.23 32.10 4.39
N LYS A 60 -16.67 31.04 5.07
CA LYS A 60 -16.56 29.60 4.76
C LYS A 60 -15.48 28.81 5.48
N ALA A 61 -15.92 28.25 6.61
CA ALA A 61 -15.95 26.82 6.89
C ALA A 61 -14.85 26.00 6.21
N GLU A 62 -13.80 25.74 6.97
CA GLU A 62 -12.87 24.63 6.76
C GLU A 62 -13.65 23.32 6.69
N ALA A 63 -13.75 22.79 5.47
CA ALA A 63 -13.98 21.38 5.26
C ALA A 63 -12.76 20.61 5.79
N GLU A 64 -12.99 19.49 6.48
CA GLU A 64 -11.96 18.53 6.84
C GLU A 64 -11.06 18.27 5.63
N THR A 65 -9.79 18.64 5.75
CA THR A 65 -8.78 18.48 4.70
C THR A 65 -8.54 16.98 4.48
N GLU A 66 -9.28 16.38 3.56
CA GLU A 66 -8.92 15.12 2.94
C GLU A 66 -7.50 15.32 2.40
N ALA A 67 -6.53 14.55 2.90
CA ALA A 67 -5.12 14.73 2.56
C ALA A 67 -4.98 14.64 1.04
N THR A 68 -4.84 15.79 0.37
CA THR A 68 -4.79 15.88 -1.09
C THR A 68 -3.72 14.95 -1.59
N ALA A 69 -4.15 14.05 -2.45
CA ALA A 69 -3.30 13.13 -3.16
C ALA A 69 -2.07 13.87 -3.73
N PRO A 70 -0.80 13.47 -3.44
CA PRO A 70 0.36 14.04 -4.13
C PRO A 70 0.15 14.04 -5.65
N PRO A 71 0.50 15.16 -6.32
CA PRO A 71 0.20 15.36 -7.73
C PRO A 71 0.99 14.38 -8.60
N LEU A 72 0.44 14.11 -9.79
CA LEU A 72 1.14 13.36 -10.84
C LEU A 72 2.38 14.15 -11.29
N ARG A 73 3.45 13.43 -11.64
CA ARG A 73 4.71 14.02 -12.11
C ARG A 73 4.81 14.13 -13.63
N VAL A 74 3.77 13.73 -14.34
CA VAL A 74 3.65 13.78 -15.80
C VAL A 74 2.39 14.55 -16.21
N ALA A 75 2.39 15.09 -17.43
CA ALA A 75 1.22 15.79 -17.97
C ALA A 75 0.05 14.82 -18.19
N ALA A 76 -1.19 15.29 -17.97
CA ALA A 76 -2.40 14.45 -18.01
C ALA A 76 -2.68 13.76 -19.37
N GLY A 77 -2.07 14.23 -20.46
CA GLY A 77 -2.22 13.64 -21.80
C GLY A 77 -1.21 12.55 -22.16
N VAL A 78 -0.25 12.26 -21.28
CA VAL A 78 0.78 11.25 -21.54
C VAL A 78 0.18 9.85 -21.44
N ARG A 79 0.28 9.07 -22.53
CA ARG A 79 -0.10 7.66 -22.52
C ARG A 79 1.04 6.82 -21.95
N GLY A 80 0.72 5.97 -20.99
CA GLY A 80 1.67 5.05 -20.41
C GLY A 80 2.01 3.88 -21.34
N TYR A 81 3.26 3.41 -21.24
CA TYR A 81 3.72 2.17 -21.84
C TYR A 81 4.65 1.41 -20.88
N ARG A 82 4.78 0.10 -21.09
CA ARG A 82 5.73 -0.76 -20.38
C ARG A 82 7.07 -0.79 -21.10
N ALA A 83 8.17 -0.71 -20.36
CA ALA A 83 9.50 -0.92 -20.91
C ALA A 83 9.68 -2.38 -21.35
N SER A 84 10.60 -2.64 -22.27
CA SER A 84 10.90 -4.01 -22.70
C SER A 84 11.45 -4.85 -21.53
N PRO A 85 11.31 -6.20 -21.55
CA PRO A 85 11.85 -7.04 -20.48
C PRO A 85 13.35 -6.81 -20.20
N ALA A 86 14.14 -6.57 -21.24
CA ALA A 86 15.57 -6.26 -21.12
C ALA A 86 15.82 -4.94 -20.38
N GLU A 87 15.04 -3.91 -20.67
CA GLU A 87 15.14 -2.61 -19.98
C GLU A 87 14.66 -2.69 -18.54
N ARG A 88 13.60 -3.44 -18.25
CA ARG A 88 13.15 -3.68 -16.87
C ARG A 88 14.22 -4.40 -16.05
N ALA A 89 14.89 -5.39 -16.66
CA ALA A 89 16.03 -6.05 -16.06
C ALA A 89 17.19 -5.05 -15.79
N ASP A 90 17.51 -4.20 -16.77
CA ASP A 90 18.51 -3.13 -16.59
C ASP A 90 18.16 -2.17 -15.45
N TYR A 91 16.91 -1.71 -15.37
CA TYR A 91 16.44 -0.85 -14.27
C TYR A 91 16.65 -1.50 -12.91
N SER A 92 16.27 -2.77 -12.77
CA SER A 92 16.43 -3.52 -11.52
C SER A 92 17.91 -3.70 -11.14
N ALA A 93 18.77 -3.98 -12.12
CA ALA A 93 20.20 -4.16 -11.90
C ALA A 93 20.84 -2.83 -11.47
N ARG A 94 20.58 -1.75 -12.21
CA ARG A 94 21.14 -0.41 -11.94
C ARG A 94 20.70 0.16 -10.60
N LEU A 95 19.49 -0.14 -10.12
CA LEU A 95 19.08 0.25 -8.77
C LEU A 95 20.07 -0.26 -7.70
N THR A 96 20.68 -1.42 -7.93
CA THR A 96 21.65 -2.02 -7.00
C THR A 96 23.11 -1.65 -7.30
N THR A 97 23.48 -1.45 -8.58
CA THR A 97 24.87 -1.30 -9.01
C THR A 97 25.28 0.13 -9.36
N GLU A 98 24.34 1.01 -9.71
CA GLU A 98 24.64 2.36 -10.20
C GLU A 98 25.35 3.19 -9.13
N ALA A 99 26.49 3.78 -9.49
CA ALA A 99 27.33 4.51 -8.55
C ALA A 99 26.78 5.91 -8.25
N ASN A 100 26.12 6.55 -9.23
CA ASN A 100 25.53 7.88 -9.09
C ASN A 100 24.03 7.84 -9.39
N LEU A 101 23.23 7.73 -8.33
CA LEU A 101 21.78 7.64 -8.46
C LEU A 101 21.12 8.97 -8.87
N LEU A 102 21.78 10.12 -8.68
CA LEU A 102 21.23 11.41 -9.12
C LEU A 102 21.15 11.48 -10.64
N LEU A 103 22.27 11.20 -11.34
CA LEU A 103 22.33 11.27 -12.80
C LEU A 103 21.37 10.26 -13.43
N TRP A 104 21.31 9.05 -12.88
CA TRP A 104 20.36 8.05 -13.36
C TRP A 104 18.90 8.44 -13.10
N SER A 105 18.59 9.09 -11.97
CA SER A 105 17.23 9.59 -11.73
C SER A 105 16.79 10.65 -12.77
N GLN A 106 17.72 11.46 -13.28
CA GLN A 106 17.39 12.43 -14.34
C GLN A 106 17.03 11.71 -15.64
N ALA A 107 17.82 10.71 -16.04
CA ALA A 107 17.51 9.88 -17.21
C ALA A 107 16.16 9.15 -17.05
N LEU A 108 15.87 8.61 -15.87
CA LEU A 108 14.58 7.98 -15.60
C LEU A 108 13.41 8.98 -15.65
N LYS A 109 13.61 10.23 -15.20
CA LYS A 109 12.58 11.28 -15.30
C LYS A 109 12.24 11.57 -16.75
N ASP A 110 13.24 11.69 -17.61
CA ASP A 110 13.02 11.95 -19.02
C ASP A 110 12.21 10.81 -19.66
N ARG A 111 12.56 9.55 -19.36
CA ARG A 111 11.79 8.39 -19.84
C ARG A 111 10.36 8.37 -19.28
N ALA A 112 10.19 8.58 -17.99
CA ALA A 112 8.88 8.61 -17.36
C ALA A 112 7.98 9.72 -17.92
N ASN A 113 8.56 10.89 -18.24
CA ASN A 113 7.86 12.00 -18.88
C ASN A 113 7.37 11.67 -20.29
N THR A 114 8.02 10.73 -20.99
CA THR A 114 7.53 10.20 -22.28
C THR A 114 6.46 9.11 -22.14
N GLY A 115 6.16 8.66 -20.91
CA GLY A 115 5.16 7.63 -20.63
C GLY A 115 5.70 6.29 -20.15
N ASP A 116 7.01 6.14 -19.93
CA ASP A 116 7.57 4.88 -19.42
C ASP A 116 7.13 4.63 -17.96
N ALA A 117 6.23 3.66 -17.79
CA ALA A 117 5.66 3.32 -16.49
C ALA A 117 6.68 2.62 -15.57
N ASP A 118 7.59 1.82 -16.14
CA ASP A 118 8.63 1.11 -15.40
C ASP A 118 9.75 2.07 -14.97
N ALA A 119 10.05 3.11 -15.75
CA ALA A 119 10.94 4.18 -15.32
C ALA A 119 10.35 4.99 -14.15
N ALA A 120 9.05 5.31 -14.20
CA ALA A 120 8.36 5.96 -13.08
C ALA A 120 8.35 5.09 -11.81
N ALA A 121 8.15 3.78 -11.96
CA ALA A 121 8.24 2.82 -10.84
C ALA A 121 9.66 2.75 -10.27
N SER A 122 10.66 2.75 -11.14
CA SER A 122 12.08 2.75 -10.76
C SER A 122 12.47 4.02 -10.01
N LEU A 123 11.95 5.19 -10.41
CA LEU A 123 12.11 6.44 -9.66
C LEU A 123 11.51 6.36 -8.26
N SER A 124 10.32 5.76 -8.12
CA SER A 124 9.71 5.54 -6.82
C SER A 124 10.62 4.70 -5.91
N ALA A 125 11.11 3.56 -6.41
CA ALA A 125 12.00 2.67 -5.66
C ALA A 125 13.33 3.35 -5.30
N LEU A 126 13.93 4.09 -6.24
CA LEU A 126 15.17 4.83 -6.02
C LEU A 126 15.00 5.89 -4.92
N TYR A 127 13.93 6.67 -4.96
CA TYR A 127 13.68 7.68 -3.94
C TYR A 127 13.34 7.08 -2.58
N THR A 128 12.61 5.96 -2.52
CA THR A 128 12.44 5.21 -1.26
C THR A 128 13.78 4.73 -0.71
N TYR A 129 14.63 4.15 -1.54
CA TYR A 129 15.96 3.69 -1.13
C TYR A 129 16.81 4.85 -0.58
N CYS A 130 16.92 5.95 -1.32
CA CYS A 130 17.71 7.09 -0.85
C CYS A 130 17.10 7.79 0.37
N ALA A 131 15.78 7.78 0.53
CA ALA A 131 15.14 8.26 1.75
C ALA A 131 15.60 7.45 2.98
N GLU A 132 15.60 6.11 2.88
CA GLU A 132 16.03 5.23 3.97
C GLU A 132 17.52 5.41 4.30
N VAL A 133 18.37 5.49 3.27
CA VAL A 133 19.82 5.65 3.40
C VAL A 133 20.20 7.01 4.02
N LEU A 134 19.51 8.08 3.62
CA LEU A 134 19.79 9.44 4.04
C LEU A 134 19.01 9.86 5.30
N ALA A 135 18.12 9.02 5.85
CA ALA A 135 17.34 9.34 7.05
C ALA A 135 18.20 9.69 8.27
N TYR A 136 19.42 9.13 8.33
CA TYR A 136 20.33 9.30 9.45
C TYR A 136 21.60 10.04 9.03
N PRO A 137 22.06 11.02 9.84
CA PRO A 137 23.28 11.75 9.54
C PRO A 137 24.49 10.82 9.43
N PHE A 138 25.52 11.26 8.70
CA PHE A 138 26.86 10.72 8.91
C PHE A 138 27.27 11.08 10.34
N VAL A 139 27.27 10.10 11.23
CA VAL A 139 27.89 10.25 12.55
C VAL A 139 29.25 9.57 12.43
N PRO A 140 30.36 10.31 12.28
CA PRO A 140 31.68 9.74 12.45
C PRO A 140 31.71 9.15 13.87
N LEU A 141 31.84 7.83 13.97
CA LEU A 141 31.98 7.18 15.26
C LEU A 141 33.27 7.71 15.91
N LYS A 142 33.17 8.24 17.13
CA LYS A 142 34.34 8.78 17.84
C LYS A 142 35.43 7.70 17.84
N PRO A 143 36.66 8.01 17.42
CA PRO A 143 37.74 7.04 17.46
C PRO A 143 37.95 6.62 18.92
N VAL A 144 37.72 5.34 19.20
CA VAL A 144 38.04 4.75 20.50
C VAL A 144 39.49 4.31 20.43
N ALA A 145 40.33 4.82 21.33
CA ALA A 145 41.74 4.44 21.38
C ALA A 145 41.87 2.91 21.44
N ASN A 146 42.77 2.35 20.61
CA ASN A 146 43.01 0.91 20.44
C ASN A 146 41.86 0.08 19.82
N ARG A 147 40.85 0.70 19.19
CA ARG A 147 39.95 0.01 18.25
C ARG A 147 40.20 0.48 16.81
N PRO A 148 40.12 -0.41 15.81
CA PRO A 148 40.09 0.02 14.42
C PRO A 148 38.91 0.98 14.20
N PRO A 149 39.04 1.95 13.28
CA PRO A 149 37.95 2.88 12.98
C PRO A 149 36.69 2.09 12.63
N GLN A 150 35.59 2.36 13.34
CA GLN A 150 34.30 1.76 13.00
C GLN A 150 33.83 2.37 11.68
N GLN A 151 33.79 1.54 10.63
CA GLN A 151 33.25 1.94 9.33
C GLN A 151 31.73 2.00 9.42
N ASP A 152 31.14 3.08 8.90
CA ASP A 152 29.69 3.15 8.70
C ASP A 152 29.30 2.07 7.68
N PRO A 153 28.50 1.05 8.06
CA PRO A 153 28.11 -0.02 7.15
C PRO A 153 27.34 0.50 5.91
N ASN A 154 26.79 1.72 5.99
CA ASN A 154 26.04 2.36 4.92
C ASN A 154 26.86 3.42 4.16
N ALA A 155 28.17 3.58 4.42
CA ALA A 155 28.98 4.61 3.77
C ALA A 155 28.89 4.57 2.23
N ALA A 156 28.99 3.38 1.64
CA ALA A 156 28.87 3.19 0.19
C ALA A 156 27.48 3.56 -0.33
N ALA A 157 26.42 3.18 0.39
CA ALA A 157 25.04 3.53 0.03
C ALA A 157 24.80 5.05 0.11
N LYS A 158 25.30 5.69 1.17
CA LYS A 158 25.20 7.15 1.35
C LYS A 158 25.94 7.91 0.25
N LEU A 159 27.11 7.42 -0.19
CA LEU A 159 27.82 8.00 -1.33
C LEU A 159 27.01 7.92 -2.63
N ARG A 160 26.34 6.79 -2.88
CA ARG A 160 25.47 6.63 -4.07
C ARG A 160 24.28 7.59 -4.08
N CYS A 161 23.75 7.91 -2.90
CA CYS A 161 22.62 8.82 -2.71
C CYS A 161 23.03 10.28 -2.43
N ALA A 162 24.31 10.59 -2.26
CA ALA A 162 24.77 11.91 -1.81
C ALA A 162 24.31 13.07 -2.70
N GLY A 163 24.17 12.83 -4.02
CA GLY A 163 23.65 13.82 -4.96
C GLY A 163 22.17 14.18 -4.75
N MET A 164 21.42 13.42 -3.96
CA MET A 164 20.00 13.66 -3.68
C MET A 164 19.75 14.64 -2.53
N GLY A 165 20.80 15.03 -1.81
CA GLY A 165 20.74 15.99 -0.71
C GLY A 165 21.51 15.53 0.52
N GLU A 166 21.62 16.44 1.48
CA GLU A 166 22.32 16.18 2.73
C GLU A 166 21.57 15.15 3.59
N PRO A 167 22.28 14.21 4.26
CA PRO A 167 21.67 13.30 5.21
C PRO A 167 20.89 14.02 6.31
N GLY A 168 19.64 13.60 6.53
CA GLY A 168 18.76 14.15 7.54
C GLY A 168 17.29 13.79 7.32
N GLN A 169 16.49 13.97 8.37
CA GLN A 169 15.06 13.62 8.36
C GLN A 169 14.27 14.41 7.32
N LEU A 170 14.60 15.69 7.08
CA LEU A 170 13.91 16.51 6.09
C LEU A 170 14.14 16.01 4.66
N THR A 171 15.40 15.72 4.30
CA THR A 171 15.74 15.13 3.00
C THR A 171 15.03 13.79 2.81
N ALA A 172 15.08 12.92 3.80
CA ALA A 172 14.40 11.63 3.75
C ALA A 172 12.88 11.77 3.61
N PHE A 173 12.27 12.74 4.29
CA PHE A 173 10.85 13.04 4.15
C PHE A 173 10.48 13.51 2.74
N ASN A 174 11.26 14.43 2.17
CA ASN A 174 11.05 14.94 0.81
C ASN A 174 11.20 13.83 -0.23
N LEU A 175 12.26 13.01 -0.12
CA LEU A 175 12.47 11.85 -0.99
C LEU A 175 11.34 10.82 -0.84
N SER A 176 10.84 10.58 0.37
CA SER A 176 9.68 9.71 0.60
C SER A 176 8.40 10.26 -0.04
N SER A 177 8.22 11.58 -0.02
CA SER A 177 7.10 12.26 -0.68
C SER A 177 7.19 12.13 -2.20
N ASP A 178 8.38 12.36 -2.76
CA ASP A 178 8.66 12.18 -4.18
C ASP A 178 8.45 10.72 -4.62
N ALA A 179 8.89 9.76 -3.80
CA ALA A 179 8.68 8.34 -4.04
C ALA A 179 7.19 7.99 -4.17
N LYS A 180 6.34 8.54 -3.29
CA LYS A 180 4.88 8.37 -3.35
C LYS A 180 4.29 8.98 -4.62
N ALA A 181 4.72 10.19 -5.00
CA ALA A 181 4.25 10.85 -6.22
C ALA A 181 4.64 10.07 -7.49
N TRP A 182 5.86 9.53 -7.54
CA TRP A 182 6.32 8.69 -8.64
C TRP A 182 5.62 7.33 -8.68
N ARG A 183 5.30 6.73 -7.52
CA ARG A 183 4.51 5.50 -7.48
C ARG A 183 3.13 5.68 -8.12
N ARG A 184 2.48 6.80 -7.80
CA ARG A 184 1.17 7.17 -8.37
C ARG A 184 1.26 7.49 -9.85
N THR A 185 2.33 8.15 -10.25
CA THR A 185 2.64 8.38 -11.66
C THR A 185 2.80 7.05 -12.39
N ALA A 186 3.55 6.10 -11.83
CA ALA A 186 3.68 4.76 -12.39
C ALA A 186 2.34 4.02 -12.48
N ALA A 187 1.49 4.10 -11.45
CA ALA A 187 0.15 3.53 -11.47
C ALA A 187 -0.72 4.15 -12.58
N HIS A 188 -0.67 5.48 -12.73
CA HIS A 188 -1.36 6.21 -13.78
C HIS A 188 -0.88 5.80 -15.18
N LEU A 189 0.42 5.58 -15.35
CA LEU A 189 1.02 5.09 -16.59
C LEU A 189 0.83 3.57 -16.80
N GLY A 190 0.17 2.86 -15.89
CA GLY A 190 -0.16 1.44 -16.07
C GLY A 190 0.90 0.45 -15.57
N HIS A 191 1.83 0.84 -14.71
CA HIS A 191 2.73 -0.11 -14.05
C HIS A 191 1.94 -1.01 -13.08
N ALA A 192 1.87 -2.31 -13.39
CA ALA A 192 0.95 -3.24 -12.74
C ALA A 192 1.07 -3.29 -11.20
N LEU A 193 2.28 -3.43 -10.64
CA LEU A 193 2.47 -3.44 -9.19
C LEU A 193 2.06 -2.12 -8.53
N SER A 194 2.27 -0.99 -9.20
CA SER A 194 1.88 0.32 -8.67
C SER A 194 0.36 0.50 -8.72
N VAL A 195 -0.31 0.03 -9.78
CA VAL A 195 -1.77 -0.03 -9.86
C VAL A 195 -2.34 -0.83 -8.69
N LEU A 196 -1.81 -2.02 -8.43
CA LEU A 196 -2.23 -2.85 -7.29
C LEU A 196 -2.01 -2.16 -5.95
N ALA A 197 -0.84 -1.54 -5.75
CA ALA A 197 -0.50 -0.86 -4.51
C ALA A 197 -1.43 0.31 -4.19
N GLU A 198 -1.84 1.10 -5.19
CA GLU A 198 -2.81 2.20 -4.98
C GLU A 198 -4.25 1.65 -4.81
N SER A 199 -4.57 0.51 -5.44
CA SER A 199 -5.88 -0.14 -5.37
C SER A 199 -6.17 -0.81 -4.03
N GLY A 200 -5.14 -1.20 -3.26
CA GLY A 200 -5.27 -1.88 -1.96
C GLY A 200 -5.99 -1.08 -0.87
N SER A 201 -6.28 0.20 -1.10
CA SER A 201 -7.04 1.07 -0.21
C SER A 201 -8.56 1.07 -0.47
N ALA A 202 -9.00 0.62 -1.65
CA ALA A 202 -10.41 0.62 -2.01
C ALA A 202 -11.11 -0.63 -1.44
N ARG A 203 -12.19 -0.43 -0.67
CA ARG A 203 -13.10 -1.53 -0.31
C ARG A 203 -13.79 -2.03 -1.57
N MET A 204 -13.23 -3.05 -2.21
CA MET A 204 -13.84 -3.67 -3.39
C MET A 204 -15.06 -4.46 -2.95
N ARG A 205 -16.24 -4.00 -3.35
CA ARG A 205 -17.49 -4.73 -3.11
C ARG A 205 -17.48 -5.91 -4.06
N GLY A 206 -17.02 -7.07 -3.59
CA GLY A 206 -16.95 -8.30 -4.40
C GLY A 206 -18.28 -8.78 -5.01
N PHE A 207 -19.40 -8.09 -4.77
CA PHE A 207 -20.71 -8.37 -5.38
C PHE A 207 -21.40 -7.05 -5.75
N GLY A 208 -21.27 -6.67 -7.02
CA GLY A 208 -21.78 -5.45 -7.66
C GLY A 208 -21.18 -5.30 -9.07
N PRO A 209 -21.61 -4.30 -9.87
CA PRO A 209 -20.94 -4.02 -11.14
C PRO A 209 -19.47 -3.67 -10.89
N ILE A 210 -18.57 -4.27 -11.66
CA ILE A 210 -17.13 -4.06 -11.55
C ILE A 210 -16.84 -2.58 -11.83
N SER A 211 -16.24 -1.89 -10.85
CA SER A 211 -15.82 -0.51 -11.03
C SER A 211 -14.61 -0.41 -12.00
N PRO A 212 -14.41 0.71 -12.70
CA PRO A 212 -13.26 0.88 -13.59
C PRO A 212 -11.91 0.68 -12.90
N THR A 213 -11.80 1.09 -11.63
CA THR A 213 -10.58 0.91 -10.81
C THR A 213 -10.34 -0.55 -10.45
N GLU A 214 -11.40 -1.30 -10.12
CA GLU A 214 -11.32 -2.74 -9.89
C GLU A 214 -10.96 -3.50 -11.17
N LEU A 215 -11.52 -3.12 -12.32
CA LEU A 215 -11.16 -3.70 -13.61
C LEU A 215 -9.67 -3.47 -13.91
N GLN A 216 -9.18 -2.25 -13.70
CA GLN A 216 -7.77 -1.92 -13.89
C GLN A 216 -6.86 -2.73 -12.96
N ALA A 217 -7.25 -2.89 -11.69
CA ALA A 217 -6.52 -3.71 -10.73
C ALA A 217 -6.50 -5.20 -11.12
N ARG A 218 -7.61 -5.75 -11.62
CA ARG A 218 -7.65 -7.13 -12.13
C ARG A 218 -6.75 -7.31 -13.35
N MET A 219 -6.78 -6.39 -14.31
CA MET A 219 -5.88 -6.44 -15.47
C MET A 219 -4.41 -6.40 -15.05
N ALA A 220 -4.05 -5.53 -14.10
CA ALA A 220 -2.71 -5.46 -13.52
C ALA A 220 -2.32 -6.77 -12.79
N ALA A 221 -3.25 -7.35 -12.03
CA ALA A 221 -3.04 -8.63 -11.37
C ALA A 221 -2.78 -9.75 -12.38
N GLU A 222 -3.56 -9.84 -13.46
CA GLU A 222 -3.34 -10.83 -14.52
C GLU A 222 -2.01 -10.65 -15.24
N GLU A 223 -1.61 -9.41 -15.52
CA GLU A 223 -0.31 -9.12 -16.12
C GLU A 223 0.82 -9.68 -15.27
N LEU A 224 0.78 -9.46 -13.95
CA LEU A 224 1.79 -9.99 -13.05
C LEU A 224 1.76 -11.52 -12.91
N LEU A 225 0.57 -12.13 -12.96
CA LEU A 225 0.45 -13.59 -12.96
C LEU A 225 1.06 -14.20 -14.23
N ARG A 226 0.96 -13.50 -15.38
CA ARG A 226 1.63 -13.88 -16.64
C ARG A 226 3.13 -13.68 -16.59
N GLU A 227 3.61 -12.65 -15.89
CA GLU A 227 5.06 -12.40 -15.71
C GLU A 227 5.76 -13.52 -14.92
N GLY A 228 5.04 -14.18 -14.00
CA GLY A 228 5.49 -15.42 -13.37
C GLY A 228 6.50 -15.27 -12.22
N ASP A 229 6.82 -14.06 -11.78
CA ASP A 229 7.61 -13.83 -10.56
C ASP A 229 6.73 -14.00 -9.30
N TYR A 230 6.31 -15.24 -9.06
CA TYR A 230 5.41 -15.58 -7.97
C TYR A 230 6.02 -15.29 -6.58
N ALA A 231 7.34 -15.33 -6.45
CA ALA A 231 8.03 -15.02 -5.20
C ALA A 231 7.83 -13.55 -4.80
N ALA A 232 7.88 -12.63 -5.76
CA ALA A 232 7.58 -11.22 -5.53
C ALA A 232 6.10 -10.98 -5.18
N LEU A 233 5.19 -11.78 -5.76
CA LEU A 233 3.73 -11.62 -5.59
C LEU A 233 3.18 -12.02 -4.23
N VAL A 234 3.91 -12.83 -3.46
CA VAL A 234 3.47 -13.24 -2.12
C VAL A 234 3.17 -12.05 -1.22
N ARG A 235 3.95 -10.96 -1.29
CA ARG A 235 3.68 -9.74 -0.50
C ARG A 235 2.36 -9.04 -0.90
N SER A 236 1.90 -9.29 -2.12
CA SER A 236 0.66 -8.76 -2.68
C SER A 236 -0.54 -9.69 -2.46
N SER A 237 -0.37 -10.86 -1.83
CA SER A 237 -1.45 -11.82 -1.55
C SER A 237 -2.73 -11.21 -0.93
N PRO A 238 -2.67 -10.24 0.01
CA PRO A 238 -3.88 -9.58 0.51
C PRO A 238 -4.70 -8.87 -0.58
N ILE A 239 -4.01 -8.29 -1.58
CA ILE A 239 -4.65 -7.58 -2.70
C ILE A 239 -5.33 -8.60 -3.61
N PHE A 240 -4.66 -9.70 -3.97
CA PHE A 240 -5.26 -10.78 -4.77
C PHE A 240 -6.49 -11.38 -4.08
N ALA A 241 -6.41 -11.65 -2.78
CA ALA A 241 -7.56 -12.11 -2.00
C ALA A 241 -8.74 -11.14 -2.05
N THR A 242 -8.47 -9.83 -2.05
CA THR A 242 -9.50 -8.78 -2.14
C THR A 242 -10.10 -8.66 -3.54
N LEU A 243 -9.30 -8.83 -4.60
CA LEU A 243 -9.74 -8.78 -6.00
C LEU A 243 -10.57 -10.00 -6.40
N SER A 244 -10.29 -11.13 -5.75
CA SER A 244 -10.86 -12.44 -6.07
C SER A 244 -12.15 -12.76 -5.33
N GLY A 245 -12.85 -13.78 -5.82
CA GLY A 245 -13.89 -14.46 -5.04
C GLY A 245 -13.35 -15.24 -3.82
N TRP A 246 -12.02 -15.41 -3.74
CA TRP A 246 -11.28 -16.25 -2.82
C TRP A 246 -10.64 -15.41 -1.70
N ARG A 247 -11.42 -15.11 -0.66
CA ARG A 247 -11.00 -14.16 0.38
C ARG A 247 -9.90 -14.67 1.34
N MET A 248 -9.51 -15.95 1.27
CA MET A 248 -8.43 -16.45 2.13
C MET A 248 -7.07 -16.05 1.57
N GLN A 249 -6.47 -14.98 2.12
CA GLN A 249 -5.11 -14.55 1.80
C GLN A 249 -4.09 -15.69 1.84
N LEU A 250 -4.23 -16.60 2.81
CA LEU A 250 -3.29 -17.71 2.98
C LEU A 250 -3.30 -18.69 1.79
N ALA A 251 -4.43 -18.81 1.07
CA ALA A 251 -4.51 -19.65 -0.13
C ALA A 251 -3.63 -19.09 -1.24
N TRP A 252 -3.67 -17.76 -1.46
CA TRP A 252 -2.82 -17.05 -2.42
C TRP A 252 -1.34 -17.14 -2.05
N GLU A 253 -1.01 -16.89 -0.77
CA GLU A 253 0.35 -16.96 -0.26
C GLU A 253 0.98 -18.34 -0.49
N ILE A 254 0.25 -19.42 -0.19
CA ILE A 254 0.74 -20.79 -0.39
C ILE A 254 0.87 -21.10 -1.88
N SER A 255 -0.14 -20.75 -2.69
CA SER A 255 -0.13 -21.01 -4.14
C SER A 255 1.07 -20.34 -4.82
N PHE A 256 1.35 -19.08 -4.52
CA PHE A 256 2.51 -18.38 -5.06
C PHE A 256 3.83 -18.99 -4.62
N CYS A 257 3.92 -19.44 -3.37
CA CYS A 257 5.13 -20.08 -2.88
C CYS A 257 5.36 -21.47 -3.45
N GLU A 258 4.31 -22.20 -3.81
CA GLU A 258 4.41 -23.49 -4.50
C GLU A 258 4.87 -23.34 -5.96
N LEU A 259 4.47 -22.24 -6.61
CA LEU A 259 4.88 -21.92 -7.97
C LEU A 259 6.26 -21.23 -8.06
N SER A 260 6.81 -20.79 -6.93
CA SER A 260 8.11 -20.11 -6.88
C SER A 260 9.25 -21.12 -7.01
N PRO A 261 10.34 -20.79 -7.73
CA PRO A 261 11.53 -21.63 -7.79
C PRO A 261 12.07 -21.98 -6.40
N PRO A 262 12.61 -23.20 -6.19
CA PRO A 262 13.20 -23.58 -4.92
C PRO A 262 14.40 -22.70 -4.61
N CYS A 263 14.50 -22.32 -3.35
CA CYS A 263 15.58 -21.51 -2.82
C CYS A 263 16.91 -22.24 -2.85
N GLU A 264 17.91 -21.66 -3.51
CA GLU A 264 19.28 -22.15 -3.41
C GLU A 264 19.81 -21.98 -1.98
N ARG A 265 20.58 -22.97 -1.49
CA ARG A 265 21.14 -22.94 -0.12
C ARG A 265 21.97 -21.66 0.08
N GLY A 266 21.66 -20.92 1.14
CA GLY A 266 22.37 -19.69 1.51
C GLY A 266 21.68 -18.39 1.07
N GLN A 267 20.64 -18.46 0.23
CA GLN A 267 19.81 -17.30 -0.09
C GLN A 267 18.68 -17.11 0.93
N ARG A 268 18.43 -15.86 1.33
CA ARG A 268 17.27 -15.51 2.15
C ARG A 268 16.01 -15.49 1.30
N CYS A 269 15.28 -16.60 1.29
CA CYS A 269 13.97 -16.70 0.64
C CYS A 269 12.84 -16.11 1.49
N TYR A 270 12.92 -14.82 1.72
CA TYR A 270 11.71 -14.08 2.03
C TYR A 270 10.98 -13.85 0.71
N PRO A 271 9.68 -14.20 0.59
CA PRO A 271 8.71 -14.44 1.67
C PRO A 271 8.19 -15.89 1.83
N CYS A 272 8.77 -16.90 1.16
CA CYS A 272 8.22 -18.26 1.12
C CYS A 272 8.70 -19.24 2.21
N ASP A 273 9.29 -18.74 3.29
CA ASP A 273 9.80 -19.57 4.40
C ASP A 273 8.66 -20.37 5.08
N PRO A 274 8.70 -21.71 5.08
CA PRO A 274 7.69 -22.54 5.73
C PRO A 274 7.59 -22.28 7.24
N ARG A 275 8.67 -21.85 7.91
CA ARG A 275 8.69 -21.58 9.36
C ARG A 275 7.72 -20.46 9.77
N GLY A 276 7.46 -19.51 8.87
CA GLY A 276 6.48 -18.44 9.10
C GLY A 276 5.03 -18.88 8.89
N ARG A 277 4.81 -19.94 8.09
CA ARG A 277 3.47 -20.43 7.70
C ARG A 277 2.92 -21.51 8.61
N GLU A 278 3.76 -22.42 9.09
CA GLU A 278 3.34 -23.56 9.93
C GLU A 278 2.52 -23.15 11.16
N PRO A 279 2.91 -22.11 11.94
CA PRO A 279 2.10 -21.68 13.08
C PRO A 279 0.71 -21.15 12.67
N ARG A 280 0.61 -20.49 11.51
CA ARG A 280 -0.65 -19.95 10.98
C ARG A 280 -1.58 -21.05 10.46
N LEU A 281 -1.02 -22.15 9.94
CA LEU A 281 -1.79 -23.32 9.54
C LEU A 281 -2.26 -24.16 10.75
N ALA A 282 -1.46 -24.21 11.81
CA ALA A 282 -1.77 -24.96 13.02
C ALA A 282 -3.02 -24.44 13.74
N ILE A 283 -3.27 -23.13 13.70
CA ILE A 283 -4.43 -22.49 14.35
C ILE A 283 -5.76 -22.64 13.59
N LEU A 284 -5.74 -23.09 12.34
CA LEU A 284 -6.96 -23.22 11.53
C LEU A 284 -7.81 -24.42 11.97
N SER A 285 -9.11 -24.22 12.03
CA SER A 285 -10.09 -25.29 12.23
C SER A 285 -10.08 -26.29 11.05
N PRO A 286 -10.59 -27.52 11.23
CA PRO A 286 -10.70 -28.49 10.12
C PRO A 286 -11.51 -27.97 8.92
N ARG A 287 -12.51 -27.11 9.15
CA ARG A 287 -13.29 -26.48 8.08
C ARG A 287 -12.45 -25.48 7.29
N GLU A 288 -11.71 -24.62 7.98
CA GLU A 288 -10.84 -23.63 7.35
C GLU A 288 -9.70 -24.30 6.57
N LYS A 289 -9.15 -25.41 7.07
CA LYS A 289 -8.15 -26.21 6.35
C LYS A 289 -8.69 -26.79 5.04
N ARG A 290 -9.92 -27.32 5.04
CA ARG A 290 -10.58 -27.80 3.81
C ARG A 290 -10.85 -26.66 2.83
N MET A 291 -11.34 -25.52 3.32
CA MET A 291 -11.56 -24.34 2.49
C MET A 291 -10.24 -23.84 1.88
N LEU A 292 -9.19 -23.72 2.68
CA LEU A 292 -7.85 -23.33 2.23
C LEU A 292 -7.35 -24.25 1.12
N ALA A 293 -7.41 -25.57 1.31
CA ALA A 293 -6.97 -26.55 0.31
C ALA A 293 -7.77 -26.44 -0.99
N GLY A 294 -9.10 -26.28 -0.90
CA GLY A 294 -9.96 -26.06 -2.07
C GLY A 294 -9.62 -24.79 -2.83
N GLN A 295 -9.43 -23.66 -2.13
CA GLN A 295 -9.06 -22.39 -2.76
C GLN A 295 -7.66 -22.45 -3.38
N GLN A 296 -6.68 -23.05 -2.70
CA GLN A 296 -5.33 -23.24 -3.21
C GLN A 296 -5.35 -24.03 -4.52
N LEU A 297 -6.07 -25.15 -4.57
CA LEU A 297 -6.17 -25.98 -5.78
C LEU A 297 -6.71 -25.18 -6.97
N GLN A 298 -7.76 -24.40 -6.77
CA GLN A 298 -8.37 -23.59 -7.83
C GLN A 298 -7.46 -22.45 -8.28
N ILE A 299 -6.76 -21.80 -7.35
CA ILE A 299 -5.79 -20.76 -7.70
C ILE A 299 -4.66 -21.35 -8.55
N LEU A 300 -4.08 -22.48 -8.13
CA LEU A 300 -3.02 -23.16 -8.87
C LEU A 300 -3.50 -23.58 -10.27
N GLN A 301 -4.68 -24.19 -10.38
CA GLN A 301 -5.25 -24.62 -11.65
C GLN A 301 -5.46 -23.43 -12.61
N ALA A 302 -6.01 -22.33 -12.13
CA ALA A 302 -6.23 -21.13 -12.95
C ALA A 302 -4.91 -20.50 -13.41
N ILE A 303 -3.88 -20.49 -12.55
CA ILE A 303 -2.55 -19.97 -12.93
C ILE A 303 -1.87 -20.88 -13.96
N GLN A 304 -1.86 -22.20 -13.71
CA GLN A 304 -1.20 -23.18 -14.59
C GLN A 304 -1.89 -23.29 -15.96
N SER A 305 -3.22 -23.13 -16.02
CA SER A 305 -3.98 -23.11 -17.28
C SER A 305 -3.94 -21.76 -18.02
N GLY A 306 -3.46 -20.70 -17.37
CA GLY A 306 -3.50 -19.33 -17.90
C GLY A 306 -4.91 -18.71 -17.93
N ASN A 307 -5.92 -19.36 -17.38
CA ASN A 307 -7.30 -18.88 -17.34
C ASN A 307 -7.57 -18.00 -16.11
N PHE A 308 -6.94 -16.83 -16.04
CA PHE A 308 -7.05 -15.95 -14.88
C PHE A 308 -8.46 -15.39 -14.65
N ALA A 309 -9.33 -15.39 -15.67
CA ALA A 309 -10.70 -14.94 -15.54
C ALA A 309 -11.49 -15.73 -14.47
N GLU A 310 -11.11 -16.98 -14.20
CA GLU A 310 -11.71 -17.81 -13.15
C GLU A 310 -11.37 -17.32 -11.74
N LEU A 311 -10.21 -16.69 -11.54
CA LEU A 311 -9.78 -16.17 -10.23
C LEU A 311 -10.69 -15.03 -9.75
N TRP A 312 -11.35 -14.34 -10.68
CA TRP A 312 -12.15 -13.14 -10.40
C TRP A 312 -13.65 -13.41 -10.28
N ARG A 313 -14.10 -14.65 -10.55
CA ARG A 313 -15.52 -15.04 -10.45
C ARG A 313 -15.87 -15.42 -9.02
N LYS A 314 -17.16 -15.32 -8.67
CA LYS A 314 -17.66 -15.90 -7.42
C LYS A 314 -17.44 -17.43 -7.48
N PRO A 315 -16.93 -18.06 -6.41
CA PRO A 315 -16.91 -19.51 -6.31
C PRO A 315 -18.33 -20.03 -6.50
N THR A 316 -18.58 -20.81 -7.54
CA THR A 316 -19.91 -21.39 -7.79
C THR A 316 -20.28 -22.44 -6.76
N ASP A 317 -19.30 -23.04 -6.07
CA ASP A 317 -19.47 -24.35 -5.42
C ASP A 317 -19.18 -24.40 -3.91
N LEU A 318 -19.20 -23.26 -3.19
CA LEU A 318 -19.07 -23.25 -1.73
C LEU A 318 -20.38 -22.96 -0.98
N GLU A 319 -21.48 -22.70 -1.69
CA GLU A 319 -22.82 -22.49 -1.11
C GLU A 319 -23.73 -23.73 -1.22
N THR A 320 -23.28 -24.81 -1.85
CA THR A 320 -24.06 -26.03 -2.05
C THR A 320 -23.28 -27.29 -1.65
N GLU A 321 -23.07 -27.48 -0.35
CA GLU A 321 -23.12 -28.83 0.22
C GLU A 321 -23.98 -28.79 1.50
N PRO A 322 -24.96 -29.70 1.64
CA PRO A 322 -25.86 -29.78 2.79
C PRO A 322 -25.16 -30.16 4.10
#